data_AF-A0A485BQG4-F1
#
_entry.id   AF-A0A485BQG4-F1
#
_cell.length_a   1.000
_cell.length_b   1.000
_cell.length_c   1.000
_cell.angle_alpha   90.00
_cell.angle_beta   90.00
_cell.angle_gamma   90.00
#
_symmetry.space_group_name_H-M   'P 1'
#
loop_
_entity.id
_entity.type
_entity.pdbx_description
1 polymer ?
#
loop_
_entity_poly.entity_id
_entity_poly.type
_entity_poly.pdbx_seq_one_letter_code
_entity_poly.pdbx_strand_id
1 'polypeptide(L)'
;MATRHLVEHAAARCDWLHLFVVCEDASFFPFTARLEMVRAGVAHLSNVSVHEGSQYIISRATFPAYFLKESGKVQQAWSEIDVLIFRDYIAPSLGITHRFIGSEPFCDITRQYNQTLHELLAGHIHVEEVARIKAGGSAISASEVRRLLKTEQYSRIRDIVPESTFAHLEAHYSAEVA
;
A
#
# COMPACT_ATOMS: atom_id res chain seq x y z
N MET A 1 3.05 -8.60 5.93
CA MET A 1 4.48 -8.85 5.66
C MET A 1 5.02 -8.02 4.50
N ALA A 2 4.45 -8.08 3.29
CA ALA A 2 4.96 -7.33 2.12
C ALA A 2 5.04 -5.80 2.33
N THR A 3 3.98 -5.17 2.87
CA THR A 3 3.97 -3.73 3.13
C THR A 3 4.97 -3.32 4.22
N ARG A 4 5.09 -4.11 5.28
CA ARG A 4 6.03 -3.85 6.38
C ARG A 4 7.47 -3.83 5.90
N HIS A 5 7.86 -4.81 5.08
CA HIS A 5 9.21 -4.85 4.55
C HIS A 5 9.55 -3.65 3.66
N LEU A 6 8.62 -3.25 2.79
CA LEU A 6 8.81 -2.06 1.95
C LEU A 6 9.03 -0.80 2.81
N VAL A 7 8.24 -0.64 3.87
CA VAL A 7 8.35 0.49 4.79
C VAL A 7 9.67 0.45 5.55
N GLU A 8 10.07 -0.70 6.10
CA GLU A 8 11.35 -0.83 6.82
C GLU A 8 12.56 -0.59 5.89
N HIS A 9 12.49 -1.10 4.65
CA HIS A 9 13.53 -0.88 3.63
C HIS A 9 13.66 0.60 3.24
N ALA A 10 12.53 1.28 3.05
CA ALA A 10 12.49 2.71 2.72
C ALA A 10 12.94 3.58 3.90
N ALA A 11 12.45 3.30 5.11
CA ALA A 11 12.82 4.04 6.32
C ALA A 11 14.31 3.95 6.63
N ALA A 12 14.97 2.83 6.31
CA ALA A 12 16.42 2.68 6.48
C ALA A 12 17.27 3.46 5.46
N ARG A 13 16.67 3.99 4.39
CA ARG A 13 17.36 4.66 3.27
C ARG A 13 16.99 6.13 3.11
N CYS A 14 16.20 6.68 4.04
CA CYS A 14 15.75 8.07 3.99
C CYS A 14 15.84 8.71 5.36
N ASP A 15 16.06 10.03 5.38
CA ASP A 15 16.01 10.82 6.60
C ASP A 15 14.60 10.81 7.21
N TRP A 16 13.58 10.84 6.36
CA TRP A 16 12.18 10.79 6.75
C TRP A 16 11.31 10.10 5.69
N LEU A 17 10.37 9.26 6.12
CA LEU A 17 9.45 8.52 5.26
C LEU A 17 8.00 9.00 5.43
N HIS A 18 7.40 9.43 4.34
CA HIS A 18 5.97 9.74 4.26
C HIS A 18 5.20 8.52 3.75
N LEU A 19 4.34 7.95 4.60
CA LEU A 19 3.50 6.80 4.26
C LEU A 19 2.05 7.23 4.12
N PHE A 20 1.50 7.17 2.90
CA PHE A 20 0.10 7.51 2.63
C PHE A 20 -0.78 6.27 2.61
N VAL A 21 -1.82 6.24 3.45
CA VAL A 21 -2.77 5.13 3.52
C VAL A 21 -3.98 5.44 2.64
N VAL A 22 -4.16 4.69 1.55
CA VAL A 22 -5.26 4.92 0.59
C VAL A 22 -6.64 4.89 1.28
N CYS A 23 -7.38 5.99 1.17
CA CYS A 23 -8.69 6.22 1.81
C CYS A 23 -9.86 5.77 0.94
N GLU A 24 -9.82 4.53 0.44
CA GLU A 24 -10.92 3.97 -0.35
C GLU A 24 -11.54 2.78 0.39
N ASP A 25 -12.85 2.85 0.65
CA ASP A 25 -13.62 1.84 1.41
C ASP A 25 -14.08 0.65 0.56
N ALA A 26 -13.41 0.38 -0.56
CA ALA A 26 -13.66 -0.80 -1.39
C ALA A 26 -13.05 -2.10 -0.81
N SER A 27 -12.60 -2.09 0.45
CA SER A 27 -11.87 -3.20 1.08
C SER A 27 -12.72 -3.89 2.15
N PHE A 28 -12.36 -5.13 2.46
CA PHE A 28 -12.93 -5.90 3.57
C PHE A 28 -12.71 -5.25 4.94
N PHE A 29 -11.63 -4.47 5.07
CA PHE A 29 -11.32 -3.71 6.28
C PHE A 29 -11.66 -2.24 6.05
N PRO A 30 -12.43 -1.61 6.96
CA PRO A 30 -12.73 -0.19 6.86
C PRO A 30 -11.44 0.63 6.90
N PHE A 31 -11.46 1.80 6.27
CA PHE A 31 -10.28 2.68 6.22
C PHE A 31 -9.66 2.94 7.60
N THR A 32 -10.47 3.21 8.62
CA THR A 32 -10.02 3.47 9.98
C THR A 32 -9.23 2.30 10.56
N ALA A 33 -9.74 1.08 10.43
CA ALA A 33 -9.02 -0.13 10.85
C ALA A 33 -7.71 -0.31 10.09
N ARG A 34 -7.68 -0.05 8.77
CA ARG A 34 -6.43 -0.12 7.98
C ARG A 34 -5.41 0.91 8.44
N LEU A 35 -5.85 2.14 8.72
CA LEU A 35 -4.99 3.20 9.22
C LEU A 35 -4.38 2.83 10.58
N GLU A 36 -5.18 2.29 11.50
CA GLU A 36 -4.70 1.82 12.81
C GLU A 36 -3.71 0.66 12.68
N MET A 37 -4.01 -0.33 11.85
CA MET A 37 -3.09 -1.45 11.59
C MET A 37 -1.76 -0.96 11.01
N VAL A 38 -1.78 0.02 10.11
CA VAL A 38 -0.56 0.61 9.54
C VAL A 38 0.21 1.38 10.61
N ARG A 39 -0.44 2.26 11.38
CA ARG A 39 0.19 3.03 12.47
C ARG A 39 0.85 2.10 13.49
N ALA A 40 0.15 1.06 13.93
CA ALA A 40 0.70 0.06 14.84
C ALA A 40 1.85 -0.74 14.21
N GLY A 41 1.79 -1.02 12.91
CA GLY A 41 2.81 -1.76 12.17
C GLY A 41 4.12 -0.99 11.94
N VAL A 42 4.12 0.33 12.09
CA VAL A 42 5.29 1.20 11.88
C VAL A 42 5.70 1.99 13.13
N ALA A 43 5.01 1.78 14.26
CA ALA A 43 5.24 2.53 15.50
C ALA A 43 6.66 2.39 16.07
N HIS A 44 7.38 1.33 15.71
CA HIS A 44 8.78 1.12 16.09
C HIS A 44 9.78 1.95 15.26
N LEU A 45 9.33 2.59 14.17
CA LEU A 45 10.17 3.40 13.30
C LEU A 45 10.03 4.88 13.68
N SER A 46 11.14 5.52 14.04
CA SER A 46 11.17 6.90 14.54
C SER A 46 11.10 7.96 13.44
N ASN A 47 11.33 7.59 12.19
CA ASN A 47 11.43 8.50 11.03
C ASN A 47 10.30 8.30 10.02
N VAL A 48 9.10 7.93 10.48
CA VAL A 48 7.94 7.66 9.61
C VAL A 48 6.75 8.52 10.03
N SER A 49 6.15 9.22 9.07
CA SER A 49 4.85 9.87 9.23
C SER A 49 3.77 9.14 8.44
N VAL A 50 2.70 8.74 9.13
CA VAL A 50 1.55 8.08 8.50
C VAL A 50 0.46 9.11 8.22
N HIS A 51 0.17 9.29 6.94
CA HIS A 51 -0.82 10.21 6.42
C HIS A 51 -2.07 9.46 5.99
N GLU A 52 -3.22 10.05 6.26
CA GLU A 52 -4.47 9.64 5.65
C GLU A 52 -4.41 10.00 4.16
N GLY A 53 -4.72 9.05 3.28
CA GLY A 53 -4.80 9.31 1.85
C GLY A 53 -5.91 10.31 1.57
N SER A 54 -5.64 11.30 0.73
CA SER A 54 -6.64 12.26 0.30
C SER A 54 -7.36 11.76 -0.96
N GLN A 55 -8.37 12.53 -1.41
CA GLN A 55 -8.99 12.34 -2.73
C GLN A 55 -8.01 12.56 -3.90
N TYR A 56 -6.74 12.87 -3.66
CA TYR A 56 -5.75 13.16 -4.69
C TYR A 56 -4.55 12.19 -4.67
N ILE A 57 -4.61 11.13 -3.87
CA ILE A 57 -3.59 10.08 -3.80
C ILE A 57 -4.26 8.73 -4.02
N ILE A 58 -4.15 8.18 -5.23
CA ILE A 58 -4.65 6.84 -5.60
C ILE A 58 -6.12 6.68 -5.18
N SER A 59 -6.95 7.68 -5.51
CA SER A 59 -8.37 7.73 -5.15
C SER A 59 -9.25 7.39 -6.36
N ARG A 60 -10.56 7.25 -6.17
CA ARG A 60 -11.51 7.17 -7.28
C ARG A 60 -11.61 8.46 -8.10
N ALA A 61 -11.22 9.61 -7.55
CA ALA A 61 -11.26 10.87 -8.26
C ALA A 61 -10.05 11.05 -9.20
N THR A 62 -8.88 10.52 -8.84
CA THR A 62 -7.65 10.61 -9.66
C THR A 62 -7.29 9.31 -10.36
N PHE A 63 -7.76 8.17 -9.84
CA PHE A 63 -7.49 6.84 -10.35
C PHE A 63 -8.72 5.89 -10.33
N PRO A 64 -9.87 6.30 -10.92
CA PRO A 64 -11.11 5.51 -10.90
C PRO A 64 -10.94 4.11 -11.52
N ALA A 65 -10.12 4.01 -12.57
CA ALA A 65 -9.91 2.76 -13.31
C ALA A 65 -9.26 1.64 -12.46
N TYR A 66 -8.50 1.99 -11.41
CA TYR A 66 -7.94 1.01 -10.47
C TYR A 66 -9.03 0.27 -9.69
N PHE A 67 -10.11 0.97 -9.36
CA PHE A 67 -11.24 0.44 -8.59
C PHE A 67 -12.33 -0.15 -9.47
N LEU A 68 -12.50 0.37 -10.70
CA LEU A 68 -13.55 -0.04 -11.62
C LEU A 68 -13.16 -1.22 -12.55
N LYS A 69 -11.88 -1.62 -12.59
CA LYS A 69 -11.36 -2.67 -13.49
C LYS A 69 -11.75 -2.46 -14.96
N GLU A 70 -11.88 -1.20 -15.38
CA GLU A 70 -12.17 -0.84 -16.78
C GLU A 70 -10.87 -0.84 -17.60
N SER A 71 -10.92 -1.36 -18.82
CA SER A 71 -9.76 -1.54 -19.70
C SER A 71 -9.70 -0.49 -20.81
N GLY A 72 -8.57 0.20 -20.98
CA GLY A 72 -8.28 1.03 -22.16
C GLY A 72 -7.44 2.29 -21.89
N LYS A 73 -7.32 3.17 -22.90
CA LYS A 73 -6.56 4.45 -22.85
C LYS A 73 -6.94 5.37 -21.68
N VAL A 74 -8.17 5.24 -21.20
CA VAL A 74 -8.69 6.00 -20.05
C VAL A 74 -7.89 5.66 -18.78
N GLN A 75 -7.54 4.39 -18.57
CA GLN A 75 -6.76 3.95 -17.39
C GLN A 75 -5.35 4.54 -17.33
N GLN A 76 -4.71 4.69 -18.50
CA GLN A 76 -3.39 5.30 -18.60
C GLN A 76 -3.45 6.79 -18.22
N ALA A 77 -4.39 7.54 -18.81
CA ALA A 77 -4.55 8.97 -18.51
C ALA A 77 -4.80 9.25 -17.02
N TRP A 78 -5.57 8.39 -16.33
CA TRP A 78 -5.78 8.50 -14.90
C TRP A 78 -4.51 8.20 -14.07
N SER A 79 -3.73 7.19 -14.46
CA SER A 79 -2.43 6.92 -13.84
C SER A 79 -1.51 8.13 -13.97
N GLU A 80 -1.46 8.75 -15.16
CA GLU A 80 -0.66 9.93 -15.42
C GLU A 80 -1.10 11.12 -14.56
N ILE A 81 -2.40 11.39 -14.45
CA ILE A 81 -2.93 12.48 -13.59
C ILE A 81 -2.48 12.30 -12.14
N ASP A 82 -2.61 11.09 -11.58
CA ASP A 82 -2.19 10.81 -10.20
C ASP A 82 -0.67 11.04 -10.01
N VAL A 83 0.15 10.57 -10.95
CA VAL A 83 1.61 10.74 -10.90
C VAL A 83 2.01 12.20 -11.05
N LEU A 84 1.34 12.96 -11.94
CA LEU A 84 1.59 14.40 -12.11
C LEU A 84 1.20 15.20 -10.87
N ILE A 85 0.05 14.89 -10.25
CA ILE A 85 -0.35 15.53 -8.98
C ILE A 85 0.71 15.28 -7.91
N PHE A 86 1.18 14.04 -7.80
CA PHE A 86 2.24 13.70 -6.87
C PHE A 86 3.54 14.46 -7.15
N ARG A 87 3.98 14.48 -8.41
CA ARG A 87 5.23 15.12 -8.85
C ARG A 87 5.22 16.64 -8.63
N ASP A 88 4.12 17.29 -9.01
CA ASP A 88 4.08 18.75 -9.13
C ASP A 88 3.59 19.44 -7.84
N TYR A 89 2.84 18.73 -6.98
CA TYR A 89 2.23 19.33 -5.79
C TYR A 89 2.60 18.65 -4.49
N ILE A 90 2.54 17.31 -4.41
CA ILE A 90 2.73 16.58 -3.15
C ILE A 90 4.22 16.51 -2.79
N ALA A 91 5.03 16.03 -3.73
CA ALA A 91 6.45 15.81 -3.49
C ALA A 91 7.20 17.11 -3.17
N PRO A 92 7.00 18.24 -3.89
CA PRO A 92 7.68 19.49 -3.55
C PRO A 92 7.26 20.04 -2.19
N SER A 93 5.97 19.94 -1.84
CA SER A 93 5.43 20.45 -0.56
C SER A 93 5.98 19.70 0.66
N LEU A 94 6.40 18.45 0.47
CA LEU A 94 6.92 17.58 1.53
C LEU A 94 8.43 17.32 1.39
N GLY A 95 9.10 17.92 0.40
CA GLY A 95 10.53 17.70 0.16
C GLY A 95 10.86 16.25 -0.26
N ILE A 96 9.92 15.53 -0.89
CA ILE A 96 10.11 14.15 -1.29
C ILE A 96 11.01 14.07 -2.52
N THR A 97 12.15 13.39 -2.37
CA THR A 97 13.13 13.18 -3.44
C THR A 97 13.13 11.74 -3.96
N HIS A 98 12.57 10.81 -3.18
CA HIS A 98 12.53 9.37 -3.48
C HIS A 98 11.10 8.83 -3.35
N ARG A 99 10.71 7.95 -4.27
CA ARG A 99 9.45 7.20 -4.19
C ARG A 99 9.73 5.71 -4.27
N PHE A 100 9.43 5.01 -3.19
CA PHE A 100 9.58 3.56 -3.12
C PHE A 100 8.29 2.87 -3.58
N ILE A 101 8.43 1.88 -4.45
CA ILE A 101 7.32 1.05 -4.94
C ILE A 101 7.66 -0.43 -4.76
N GLY A 102 6.63 -1.25 -4.55
CA GLY A 102 6.81 -2.70 -4.54
C GLY A 102 6.64 -3.27 -5.94
N SER A 103 7.45 -4.28 -6.29
CA SER A 103 7.27 -4.95 -7.58
C SER A 103 5.99 -5.77 -7.67
N GLU A 104 5.30 -5.66 -8.80
CA GLU A 104 4.03 -6.35 -9.07
C GLU A 104 3.99 -6.97 -10.48
N PRO A 105 4.46 -8.21 -10.65
CA PRO A 105 4.47 -8.88 -11.94
C PRO A 105 3.14 -9.58 -12.28
N PHE A 106 2.16 -9.62 -11.36
CA PHE A 106 0.94 -10.41 -11.53
C PHE A 106 -0.33 -9.58 -11.76
N CYS A 107 -0.23 -8.25 -11.66
CA CYS A 107 -1.35 -7.32 -11.90
C CYS A 107 -0.94 -6.33 -12.99
N ASP A 108 -1.53 -6.45 -14.17
CA ASP A 108 -1.19 -5.59 -15.31
C ASP A 108 -1.48 -4.11 -15.04
N ILE A 109 -2.53 -3.82 -14.28
CA ILE A 109 -2.89 -2.45 -13.87
C ILE A 109 -1.79 -1.85 -13.00
N THR A 110 -1.34 -2.59 -11.98
CA THR A 110 -0.28 -2.11 -11.08
C THR A 110 1.06 -2.01 -11.81
N ARG A 111 1.35 -2.96 -12.71
CA ARG A 111 2.56 -2.93 -13.54
C ARG A 111 2.60 -1.69 -14.44
N GLN A 112 1.50 -1.38 -15.12
CA GLN A 112 1.37 -0.18 -15.94
C GLN A 112 1.55 1.09 -15.11
N TYR A 113 0.97 1.14 -13.91
CA TYR A 113 1.15 2.27 -13.00
C TYR A 113 2.61 2.43 -12.54
N ASN A 114 3.30 1.33 -12.21
CA ASN A 114 4.74 1.36 -11.89
C ASN A 114 5.57 1.88 -13.08
N GLN A 115 5.23 1.50 -14.31
CA GLN A 115 5.89 2.04 -15.51
C GLN A 115 5.66 3.55 -15.67
N THR A 116 4.41 4.01 -15.52
CA THR A 116 4.06 5.43 -15.56
C THR A 116 4.80 6.23 -14.49
N LEU A 117 5.00 5.67 -13.30
CA LEU A 117 5.83 6.28 -12.26
C LEU A 117 7.28 6.46 -12.71
N HIS A 118 7.90 5.42 -13.27
CA HIS A 118 9.28 5.52 -13.77
C HIS A 118 9.40 6.57 -14.88
N GLU A 119 8.45 6.62 -15.80
CA GLU A 119 8.47 7.54 -16.94
C GLU A 119 8.27 9.00 -16.53
N LEU A 120 7.22 9.29 -15.75
CA LEU A 120 6.83 10.67 -15.45
C LEU A 120 7.61 11.30 -14.29
N LEU A 121 8.20 10.49 -13.42
CA LEU A 121 9.05 10.97 -12.33
C LEU A 121 10.53 11.04 -12.71
N ALA A 122 10.93 10.47 -13.86
CA ALA A 122 12.31 10.53 -14.34
C ALA A 122 12.83 11.97 -14.37
N GLY A 123 13.99 12.19 -13.74
CA GLY A 123 14.62 13.51 -13.65
C GLY A 123 14.05 14.44 -12.56
N HIS A 124 12.95 14.06 -11.90
CA HIS A 124 12.33 14.83 -10.82
C HIS A 124 12.41 14.14 -9.46
N ILE A 125 12.09 12.83 -9.41
CA ILE A 125 12.04 12.02 -8.19
C ILE A 125 12.68 10.66 -8.51
N HIS A 126 13.56 10.18 -7.63
CA HIS A 126 14.14 8.85 -7.79
C HIS A 126 13.12 7.77 -7.42
N VAL A 127 12.78 6.92 -8.38
CA VAL A 127 11.84 5.81 -8.16
C VAL A 127 12.63 4.53 -7.90
N GLU A 128 12.47 3.96 -6.70
CA GLU A 128 13.11 2.71 -6.29
C GLU A 128 12.07 1.59 -6.21
N GLU A 129 12.21 0.57 -7.07
CA GLU A 129 11.36 -0.61 -7.04
C GLU A 129 11.98 -1.72 -6.18
N VAL A 130 11.26 -2.10 -5.11
CA VAL A 130 11.69 -3.10 -4.13
C VAL A 130 11.00 -4.44 -4.42
N ALA A 131 11.81 -5.49 -4.54
CA ALA A 131 11.30 -6.83 -4.78
C ALA A 131 10.41 -7.31 -3.61
N ARG A 132 9.24 -7.88 -3.92
CA ARG A 132 8.40 -8.50 -2.90
C ARG A 132 9.09 -9.68 -2.22
N ILE A 133 9.05 -9.70 -0.88
CA ILE A 133 9.42 -10.89 -0.10
C ILE A 133 8.43 -12.02 -0.37
N LYS A 134 8.95 -13.19 -0.75
CA LYS A 134 8.22 -14.47 -0.75
C LYS A 134 8.47 -15.15 0.59
N ALA A 135 7.42 -15.41 1.36
CA ALA A 135 7.51 -16.27 2.55
C ALA A 135 6.95 -17.66 2.18
N GLY A 136 7.75 -18.72 2.33
CA GLY A 136 7.26 -20.11 2.26
C GLY A 136 6.69 -20.58 0.93
N GLY A 137 7.04 -19.96 -0.20
CA GLY A 137 6.62 -20.41 -1.55
C GLY A 137 5.27 -19.88 -2.05
N SER A 138 4.47 -19.23 -1.21
CA SER A 138 3.21 -18.59 -1.60
C SER A 138 3.21 -17.11 -1.23
N ALA A 139 2.78 -16.25 -2.15
CA ALA A 139 2.70 -14.81 -1.88
C ALA A 139 1.68 -14.53 -0.76
N ILE A 140 2.14 -13.97 0.36
CA ILE A 140 1.26 -13.49 1.44
C ILE A 140 0.46 -12.31 0.87
N SER A 141 -0.78 -12.57 0.49
CA SER A 141 -1.70 -11.57 -0.04
C SER A 141 -2.80 -11.26 0.98
N ALA A 142 -3.34 -10.05 0.93
CA ALA A 142 -4.51 -9.68 1.73
C ALA A 142 -5.71 -10.61 1.46
N SER A 143 -5.78 -11.21 0.25
CA SER A 143 -6.79 -12.20 -0.09
C SER A 143 -6.65 -13.50 0.70
N GLU A 144 -5.42 -13.97 0.93
CA GLU A 144 -5.17 -15.17 1.71
C GLU A 144 -5.48 -14.96 3.19
N VAL A 145 -5.11 -13.80 3.76
CA VAL A 145 -5.48 -13.43 5.14
C VAL A 145 -7.00 -13.40 5.31
N ARG A 146 -7.73 -12.81 4.35
CA ARG A 146 -9.21 -12.82 4.36
C ARG A 146 -9.80 -14.22 4.26
N ARG A 147 -9.21 -15.09 3.42
CA ARG A 147 -9.64 -16.48 3.29
C ARG A 147 -9.46 -17.23 4.61
N LEU A 148 -8.30 -17.08 5.25
CA LEU A 148 -8.00 -17.72 6.52
C LEU A 148 -8.90 -17.21 7.65
N LEU A 149 -9.19 -15.91 7.68
CA LEU A 149 -10.13 -15.30 8.65
C LEU A 149 -11.53 -15.91 8.52
N LYS A 150 -12.04 -16.03 7.29
CA LYS A 150 -13.33 -16.68 7.02
C LYS A 150 -13.38 -18.16 7.40
N THR A 151 -12.22 -18.83 7.42
CA THR A 151 -12.10 -20.23 7.80
C THR A 151 -11.62 -20.42 9.25
N GLU A 152 -11.56 -19.34 10.03
CA GLU A 152 -11.14 -19.33 11.45
C GLU A 152 -9.75 -19.96 11.71
N GLN A 153 -8.86 -19.91 10.72
CA GLN A 153 -7.52 -20.48 10.81
C GLN A 153 -6.52 -19.49 11.44
N TYR A 154 -6.77 -19.07 12.68
CA TYR A 154 -5.99 -18.03 13.39
C TYR A 154 -4.51 -18.39 13.56
N SER A 155 -4.18 -19.65 13.81
CA SER A 155 -2.79 -20.10 13.89
C SER A 155 -2.01 -19.81 12.59
N ARG A 156 -2.61 -20.10 11.44
CA ARG A 156 -2.04 -19.80 10.12
C ARG A 156 -1.95 -18.31 9.84
N ILE A 157 -2.92 -17.52 10.33
CA ILE A 157 -2.89 -16.05 10.19
C ILE A 157 -1.68 -15.49 10.93
N ARG A 158 -1.44 -15.95 12.17
CA ARG A 158 -0.30 -15.51 12.99
C ARG A 158 1.04 -15.75 12.29
N ASP A 159 1.17 -16.85 11.55
CA ASP A 159 2.40 -17.18 10.82
C ASP A 159 2.66 -16.26 9.61
N ILE A 160 1.64 -15.58 9.08
CA ILE A 160 1.74 -14.80 7.83
C ILE A 160 1.53 -13.29 8.01
N VAL A 161 1.09 -12.83 9.19
CA VAL A 161 0.92 -11.40 9.48
C VAL A 161 1.81 -10.97 10.65
N PRO A 162 2.25 -9.70 10.70
CA PRO A 162 2.92 -9.17 11.89
C PRO A 162 2.04 -9.30 13.13
N GLU A 163 2.64 -9.50 14.31
CA GLU A 163 1.91 -9.65 15.58
C GLU A 163 0.93 -8.49 15.84
N SER A 164 1.30 -7.25 15.47
CA SER A 164 0.40 -6.08 15.60
C SER A 164 -0.84 -6.19 14.72
N THR A 165 -0.72 -6.75 13.51
CA THR A 165 -1.87 -7.06 12.65
C THR A 165 -2.67 -8.21 13.23
N PHE A 166 -2.02 -9.26 13.72
CA PHE A 166 -2.72 -10.40 14.34
C PHE A 166 -3.55 -9.97 15.55
N ALA A 167 -2.96 -9.19 16.46
CA ALA A 167 -3.65 -8.67 17.65
C ALA A 167 -4.85 -7.79 17.29
N HIS A 168 -4.73 -6.95 16.25
CA HIS A 168 -5.86 -6.15 15.76
C HIS A 168 -6.98 -7.03 15.18
N LEU A 169 -6.61 -8.05 14.40
CA LEU A 169 -7.55 -9.00 13.82
C LEU A 169 -8.28 -9.82 14.91
N GLU A 170 -7.56 -10.28 15.93
CA GLU A 170 -8.15 -10.98 17.06
C GLU A 170 -9.11 -10.05 17.81
N ALA A 171 -8.68 -8.84 18.20
CA ALA A 171 -9.50 -7.92 18.98
C ALA A 171 -10.82 -7.49 18.29
N HIS A 172 -10.84 -7.39 16.95
CA HIS A 172 -11.98 -6.82 16.22
C HIS A 172 -12.77 -7.84 15.40
N TYR A 173 -12.20 -9.02 15.12
CA TYR A 173 -12.81 -10.01 14.23
C TYR A 173 -12.90 -11.41 14.86
N SER A 174 -12.41 -11.62 16.09
CA SER A 174 -12.62 -12.90 16.81
C SER A 174 -14.03 -13.07 17.38
N ALA A 175 -14.83 -12.01 17.46
CA ALA A 175 -16.09 -11.98 18.22
C ALA A 175 -17.37 -12.01 17.36
N GLU A 176 -17.30 -12.10 16.03
CA GLU A 176 -18.50 -12.21 15.17
C GLU A 176 -19.07 -13.65 15.08
N VAL A 177 -18.54 -14.60 15.85
CA VAL A 177 -19.10 -15.95 15.97
C VAL A 177 -19.17 -16.36 17.44
N ALA A 178 -20.21 -15.88 18.12
CA ALA A 178 -20.81 -16.54 19.27
C ALA A 178 -22.32 -16.64 19.05
#